data_AF-L8DK13-F1
#
_entry.id   AF-L8DK13-F1
#
_cell.length_a   1.000
_cell.length_b   1.000
_cell.length_c   1.000
_cell.angle_alpha   90.00
_cell.angle_beta   90.00
_cell.angle_gamma   90.00
#
_symmetry.space_group_name_H-M   'P 1'
#
loop_
_entity.id
_entity.type
_entity.pdbx_description
1 polymer ?
#
loop_
_entity_poly.entity_id
_entity_poly.type
_entity_poly.pdbx_seq_one_letter_code
_entity_poly.pdbx_strand_id
1 'polypeptide(L)'
;MSSLQDESEAVGKVAGKLVRTQGVTSPAGFRAAGIPAGIKVSGRSDLALVFNEGPDFAAAGVFTRNKVKAAPVLWSQQVLSTGRLRAVILNSGGANACTGAPVSRMRTARQRKLRQH
;
A
#
# COMPACT_ATOMS: atom_id res chain seq x y z
N MET A 1 33.71 -44.23 9.11
CA MET A 1 33.61 -42.97 9.88
C MET A 1 33.84 -41.79 8.94
N SER A 2 32.79 -41.32 8.28
CA SER A 2 32.76 -40.01 7.64
C SER A 2 31.35 -39.48 7.86
N SER A 3 31.21 -38.63 8.87
CA SER A 3 29.93 -38.12 9.35
C SER A 3 29.49 -36.97 8.45
N LEU A 4 28.35 -37.19 7.79
CA LEU A 4 27.49 -36.16 7.22
C LEU A 4 26.74 -35.46 8.37
N GLN A 5 26.97 -34.16 8.53
CA GLN A 5 26.09 -33.17 9.17
C GLN A 5 26.41 -31.87 8.40
N ASP A 6 25.64 -31.44 7.40
CA ASP A 6 24.27 -30.91 7.41
C ASP A 6 24.00 -29.94 8.56
N GLU A 7 24.61 -28.76 8.47
CA GLU A 7 24.23 -27.60 9.27
C GLU A 7 23.24 -26.75 8.44
N SER A 8 22.03 -27.30 8.29
CA SER A 8 20.87 -26.56 7.88
C SER A 8 20.35 -25.69 9.04
N GLU A 9 19.96 -24.47 8.67
CA GLU A 9 18.82 -23.78 9.28
C GLU A 9 19.01 -23.10 10.65
N ALA A 10 19.52 -21.86 10.61
CA ALA A 10 19.22 -20.85 11.62
C ALA A 10 18.44 -19.68 10.99
N VAL A 11 17.29 -19.97 10.37
CA VAL A 11 16.30 -18.92 10.11
C VAL A 11 15.59 -18.65 11.43
N GLY A 12 16.17 -17.72 12.20
CA GLY A 12 15.62 -17.24 13.46
C GLY A 12 14.17 -16.79 13.29
N LYS A 13 13.25 -17.56 13.86
CA LYS A 13 11.83 -17.24 13.94
C LYS A 13 11.65 -16.01 14.84
N VAL A 14 11.64 -14.82 14.26
CA VAL A 14 11.28 -13.59 14.99
C VAL A 14 9.79 -13.67 15.31
N ALA A 15 9.46 -14.17 16.49
CA ALA A 15 8.11 -14.08 17.04
C ALA A 15 7.82 -12.60 17.33
N GLY A 16 7.28 -11.90 16.34
CA GLY A 16 6.95 -10.48 16.44
C GLY A 16 5.94 -10.22 17.56
N LYS A 17 6.38 -9.56 18.63
CA LYS A 17 5.48 -9.03 19.66
C LYS A 17 4.63 -7.93 19.03
N LEU A 18 3.31 -8.11 18.99
CA LEU A 18 2.39 -7.08 18.48
C LEU A 18 2.35 -5.91 19.48
N VAL A 19 3.03 -4.82 19.15
CA VAL A 19 2.97 -3.57 19.93
C VAL A 19 1.96 -2.63 19.26
N ARG A 20 0.85 -2.32 19.95
CA ARG A 20 -0.26 -1.52 19.37
C ARG A 20 0.11 -0.07 19.00
N THR A 21 1.27 0.42 19.41
CA THR A 21 1.78 1.75 19.06
C THR A 21 2.64 1.76 17.79
N GLN A 22 2.94 0.60 17.20
CA GLN A 22 3.71 0.47 15.96
C GLN A 22 2.80 0.38 14.73
N GLY A 23 3.29 0.89 13.59
CA GLY A 23 2.54 0.99 12.33
C GLY A 23 3.32 0.48 11.11
N VAL A 24 2.93 0.95 9.93
CA VAL A 24 3.46 0.48 8.62
C VAL A 24 4.95 0.74 8.40
N THR A 25 5.59 1.58 9.21
CA THR A 25 7.03 1.87 9.19
C THR A 25 7.82 1.07 10.23
N SER A 26 7.17 0.16 10.95
CA SER A 26 7.85 -0.72 11.91
C SER A 26 8.77 -1.74 11.23
N PRO A 27 8.39 -2.33 10.08
CA PRO A 27 9.33 -3.09 9.26
C PRO A 27 10.29 -2.15 8.53
N ALA A 28 11.55 -2.58 8.35
CA ALA A 28 12.52 -1.85 7.55
C ALA A 28 12.09 -1.78 6.07
N GLY A 29 12.55 -0.75 5.36
CA GLY A 29 12.26 -0.56 3.93
C GLY A 29 10.87 0.04 3.64
N PHE A 30 10.18 0.58 4.65
CA PHE A 30 8.91 1.28 4.45
C PHE A 30 8.94 2.71 4.98
N ARG A 31 8.55 3.66 4.13
CA ARG A 31 8.24 5.05 4.53
C ARG A 31 6.75 5.29 4.46
N ALA A 32 6.26 6.19 5.32
CA ALA A 32 4.88 6.65 5.23
C ALA A 32 4.78 8.14 5.59
N ALA A 33 3.81 8.81 4.97
CA ALA A 33 3.46 10.19 5.26
C ALA A 33 1.95 10.38 5.14
N GLY A 34 1.40 11.29 5.95
CA GLY A 34 -0.01 11.67 5.90
C GLY A 34 -0.13 13.19 5.92
N ILE A 35 -0.80 13.76 4.93
CA ILE A 35 -0.95 15.22 4.78
C ILE A 35 -2.43 15.63 4.69
N PRO A 36 -2.75 16.87 5.10
CA PRO A 36 -4.02 17.50 4.74
C PRO A 36 -3.95 17.98 3.28
N ALA A 37 -4.60 17.27 2.38
CA ALA A 37 -4.70 17.61 0.96
C ALA A 37 -5.93 18.47 0.62
N GLY A 38 -6.78 18.76 1.61
CA GLY A 38 -7.95 19.64 1.48
C GLY A 38 -9.21 18.94 0.97
N ILE A 39 -9.26 17.60 1.05
CA ILE A 39 -10.44 16.79 0.70
C ILE A 39 -11.47 16.86 1.83
N LYS A 40 -11.02 16.83 3.09
CA LYS A 40 -11.89 17.01 4.25
C LYS A 40 -11.98 18.49 4.60
N VAL A 41 -13.21 19.01 4.67
CA VAL A 41 -13.51 20.37 5.17
C VAL A 41 -12.93 20.62 6.56
N SER A 42 -12.80 19.57 7.38
CA SER A 42 -12.20 19.65 8.73
C SER A 42 -10.70 20.01 8.76
N GLY A 43 -9.99 20.04 7.63
CA GLY A 43 -8.55 20.32 7.56
C GLY A 43 -7.64 19.21 8.12
N ARG A 44 -8.19 18.13 8.68
CA ARG A 44 -7.43 16.95 9.12
C ARG A 44 -6.77 16.23 7.95
N SER A 45 -5.67 15.53 8.22
CA SER A 45 -5.01 14.67 7.23
C SER A 45 -6.00 13.74 6.55
N ASP A 46 -5.96 13.76 5.23
CA ASP A 46 -6.93 13.09 4.38
C ASP A 46 -6.29 12.41 3.17
N LEU A 47 -4.98 12.55 3.00
CA LEU A 47 -4.16 11.84 2.04
C LEU A 47 -2.99 11.17 2.77
N ALA A 48 -2.74 9.90 2.46
CA ALA A 48 -1.64 9.12 2.99
C ALA A 48 -0.88 8.42 1.86
N LEU A 49 0.43 8.30 2.04
CA LEU A 49 1.35 7.56 1.19
C LEU A 49 2.06 6.53 2.05
N VAL A 50 2.15 5.30 1.54
CA VAL A 50 3.07 4.26 2.02
C VAL A 50 3.97 3.89 0.86
N PHE A 51 5.28 3.92 1.08
CA PHE A 51 6.30 3.69 0.06
C PHE A 51 7.22 2.55 0.50
N ASN A 52 7.38 1.56 -0.37
CA ASN A 52 8.34 0.48 -0.23
C ASN A 52 9.66 0.90 -0.90
N GLU A 53 10.72 0.95 -0.10
CA GLU A 53 12.08 1.31 -0.53
C GLU A 53 12.81 0.15 -1.22
N GLY A 54 12.26 -1.06 -1.17
CA GLY A 54 12.89 -2.28 -1.69
C GLY A 54 13.76 -2.99 -0.65
N PRO A 55 14.53 -4.01 -1.06
CA PRO A 55 14.78 -4.45 -2.45
C PRO A 55 13.62 -5.20 -3.10
N ASP A 56 12.78 -5.85 -2.30
CA ASP A 56 11.66 -6.65 -2.79
C ASP A 56 10.37 -5.84 -2.83
N PHE A 57 9.57 -6.08 -3.87
CA PHE A 57 8.31 -5.37 -4.11
C PHE A 57 7.10 -6.29 -4.08
N ALA A 58 7.23 -7.50 -3.54
CA ALA A 58 6.14 -8.48 -3.50
C ALA A 58 4.90 -7.90 -2.82
N ALA A 59 3.74 -8.08 -3.46
CA ALA A 59 2.48 -7.54 -2.98
C ALA A 59 1.32 -8.48 -3.28
N ALA A 60 0.42 -8.59 -2.32
CA ALA A 60 -0.86 -9.27 -2.45
C ALA A 60 -1.97 -8.35 -1.96
N GLY A 61 -3.17 -8.48 -2.53
CA GLY A 61 -4.33 -7.73 -2.07
C GLY A 61 -5.63 -8.42 -2.42
N VAL A 62 -6.58 -8.34 -1.49
CA VAL A 62 -7.94 -8.81 -1.67
C VAL A 62 -8.87 -7.61 -1.78
N PHE A 63 -9.92 -7.76 -2.57
CA PHE A 63 -10.83 -6.67 -2.91
C PHE A 63 -12.27 -7.05 -2.61
N THR A 64 -13.13 -6.04 -2.48
CA THR A 64 -14.55 -6.27 -2.24
C THR A 64 -15.20 -7.11 -3.35
N ARG A 65 -16.09 -8.02 -2.94
CA ARG A 65 -16.91 -8.86 -3.83
C ARG A 65 -18.21 -8.17 -4.28
N ASN A 66 -18.49 -6.95 -3.80
CA ASN A 66 -19.67 -6.21 -4.23
C ASN A 66 -19.64 -5.99 -5.75
N LYS A 67 -20.81 -6.08 -6.40
CA LYS A 67 -21.01 -5.81 -7.82
C LYS A 67 -20.68 -4.35 -8.16
N VAL A 68 -20.98 -3.41 -7.25
CA VAL A 68 -20.65 -2.00 -7.41
C VAL A 68 -19.24 -1.76 -6.85
N LYS A 69 -18.26 -1.66 -7.75
CA LYS A 69 -16.86 -1.38 -7.41
C LYS A 69 -16.52 0.06 -7.77
N ALA A 70 -15.91 0.76 -6.83
CA ALA A 70 -15.37 2.08 -7.10
C ALA A 70 -14.15 1.98 -8.04
N ALA A 71 -13.88 3.05 -8.79
CA ALA A 71 -12.73 3.13 -9.70
C ALA A 71 -11.36 2.77 -9.06
N PRO A 72 -11.04 3.08 -7.79
CA PRO A 72 -9.74 2.75 -7.22
C PRO A 72 -9.59 1.26 -6.92
N VAL A 73 -10.70 0.54 -6.70
CA VAL A 73 -10.69 -0.92 -6.52
C VAL A 73 -10.32 -1.60 -7.82
N LEU A 74 -10.94 -1.19 -8.93
CA LEU A 74 -10.67 -1.74 -10.26
C LEU A 74 -9.22 -1.48 -10.68
N TRP A 75 -8.70 -0.28 -10.45
CA TRP A 75 -7.30 0.05 -10.73
C TRP A 75 -6.33 -0.77 -9.88
N SER A 76 -6.59 -0.88 -8.57
CA SER A 76 -5.70 -1.63 -7.68
C SER A 76 -5.67 -3.12 -8.01
N GLN A 77 -6.79 -3.69 -8.48
CA GLN A 77 -6.85 -5.04 -9.03
C GLN A 77 -5.91 -5.21 -10.23
N GLN A 78 -5.90 -4.21 -11.14
CA GLN A 78 -5.04 -4.23 -12.31
C GLN A 78 -3.56 -4.05 -11.96
N VAL A 79 -3.22 -3.24 -10.96
CA VAL A 79 -1.82 -3.06 -10.51
C VAL A 79 -1.31 -4.32 -9.81
N LEU A 80 -2.14 -4.94 -8.95
CA LEU A 80 -1.76 -6.14 -8.20
C LEU A 80 -1.71 -7.43 -9.04
N SER A 81 -2.18 -7.42 -10.30
CA SER A 81 -2.01 -8.57 -11.19
C SER A 81 -0.52 -8.90 -11.46
N THR A 82 0.35 -7.91 -11.32
CA THR A 82 1.81 -8.07 -11.46
C THR A 82 2.48 -8.65 -10.20
N GLY A 83 1.74 -8.76 -9.09
CA GLY A 83 2.28 -9.19 -7.79
C GLY A 83 3.33 -8.24 -7.21
N ARG A 84 3.49 -7.03 -7.77
CA ARG A 84 4.53 -6.07 -7.39
C ARG A 84 3.97 -4.70 -7.09
N LEU A 85 4.39 -4.09 -5.98
CA LEU A 85 3.92 -2.76 -5.57
C LEU A 85 5.03 -1.95 -4.90
N ARG A 86 5.20 -0.71 -5.37
CA ARG A 86 6.17 0.24 -4.81
C ARG A 86 5.57 1.24 -3.86
N ALA A 87 4.32 1.65 -4.08
CA ALA A 87 3.67 2.63 -3.22
C ALA A 87 2.15 2.46 -3.21
N VAL A 88 1.55 2.68 -2.05
CA VAL A 88 0.09 2.76 -1.86
C VAL A 88 -0.25 4.19 -1.51
N ILE A 89 -1.21 4.76 -2.25
CA ILE A 89 -1.77 6.07 -1.94
C ILE A 89 -3.19 5.85 -1.44
N LEU A 90 -3.50 6.42 -0.30
CA LEU A 90 -4.82 6.32 0.32
C LEU A 90 -5.35 7.72 0.53
N ASN A 91 -6.64 7.92 0.27
CA ASN A 91 -7.30 9.16 0.61
C ASN A 91 -8.58 8.86 1.39
N SER A 92 -9.04 9.85 2.14
CA SER A 92 -10.29 9.82 2.90
C SER A 92 -11.07 11.12 2.63
N GLY A 93 -12.35 11.16 2.98
CA GLY A 93 -13.22 12.31 2.65
C GLY A 93 -13.85 12.26 1.26
N GLY A 94 -13.45 11.30 0.40
CA GLY A 94 -14.10 11.04 -0.88
C GLY A 94 -13.74 9.65 -1.42
N ALA A 95 -14.74 8.79 -1.64
CA ALA A 95 -14.54 7.40 -2.04
C ALA A 95 -14.16 7.23 -3.53
N ASN A 96 -14.38 8.27 -4.35
CA ASN A 96 -14.30 8.20 -5.81
C ASN A 96 -15.08 7.00 -6.38
N ALA A 97 -16.23 6.72 -5.79
CA ALA A 97 -17.18 5.71 -6.24
C ALA A 97 -18.23 6.36 -7.13
N CYS A 98 -18.68 5.65 -8.18
CA CYS A 98 -19.75 6.10 -9.08
C CYS A 98 -19.50 7.47 -9.76
N THR A 99 -18.25 7.87 -9.96
CA THR A 99 -17.90 9.18 -10.53
C THR A 99 -17.99 9.26 -12.06
N GLY A 100 -18.33 8.16 -12.75
CA GLY A 100 -18.39 8.08 -14.22
C GLY A 100 -17.04 8.32 -14.93
N ALA A 101 -15.99 8.69 -14.18
CA ALA A 101 -14.70 9.04 -14.72
C ALA A 101 -13.92 7.77 -15.10
N PRO A 102 -13.33 7.72 -16.31
CA PRO A 102 -12.53 6.57 -16.74
C PRO A 102 -11.31 6.40 -15.83
N VAL A 103 -10.92 5.14 -15.60
CA VAL A 103 -9.78 4.72 -14.76
C VAL A 103 -8.49 5.46 -15.11
N SER A 104 -8.29 5.84 -16.38
CA SER A 104 -7.16 6.63 -16.86
C SER A 104 -7.01 7.98 -16.14
N ARG A 105 -8.13 8.63 -15.77
CA ARG A 105 -8.13 9.92 -15.05
C ARG A 105 -7.67 9.76 -13.59
N MET A 106 -7.90 8.58 -13.01
CA MET A 106 -7.45 8.22 -11.66
C MET A 106 -5.92 8.09 -11.58
N ARG A 107 -5.29 7.52 -12.61
CA ARG A 107 -3.82 7.41 -12.75
C ARG A 107 -3.18 8.80 -12.72
N THR A 108 -3.71 9.72 -13.51
CA THR A 108 -3.16 11.07 -13.67
C THR A 108 -3.42 11.95 -12.44
N ALA A 109 -4.61 11.87 -11.82
CA ALA A 109 -4.93 12.67 -10.64
C ALA A 109 -4.04 12.32 -9.44
N ARG A 110 -3.77 11.02 -9.22
CA ARG A 110 -2.88 10.56 -8.14
C ARG A 110 -1.40 10.83 -8.42
N GLN A 111 -0.95 10.73 -9.67
CA GLN A 111 0.44 11.06 -10.04
C GLN A 111 0.74 12.56 -10.02
N ARG A 112 -0.20 13.43 -10.43
CA ARG A 112 0.03 14.89 -10.45
C ARG A 112 0.17 15.49 -9.06
N LYS A 113 -0.58 15.01 -8.07
CA LYS A 113 -0.50 15.53 -6.69
C LYS A 113 0.82 15.13 -6.00
N LEU A 114 1.37 13.97 -6.32
CA LEU A 114 2.68 13.49 -5.83
C LEU A 114 3.88 14.17 -6.48
N ARG A 115 3.71 14.83 -7.64
CA ARG A 115 4.78 15.59 -8.28
C ARG A 115 4.92 17.02 -7.72
N GLN A 116 3.99 17.45 -6.88
CA GLN A 116 3.95 18.81 -6.32
C GLN A 116 4.52 18.87 -4.89
N HIS A 117 4.97 17.75 -4.35
CA HIS A 117 5.61 17.60 -3.03
C HIS A 117 6.72 16.56 -3.12
#